data_AF-A0A3S1QZ45-F1
#
_entry.id   AF-A0A3S1QZ45-F1
#
_cell.length_a   1.000
_cell.length_b   1.000
_cell.length_c   1.000
_cell.angle_alpha   90.00
_cell.angle_beta   90.00
_cell.angle_gamma   90.00
#
_symmetry.space_group_name_H-M   'P 1'
#
loop_
_entity.id
_entity.type
_entity.pdbx_description
1 polymer ?
#
loop_
_entity_poly.entity_id
_entity_poly.type
_entity_poly.pdbx_seq_one_letter_code
_entity_poly.pdbx_strand_id
1 'polypeptide(L)'
;SIVFNPHKWLGAQFDCSIQFIRQPEDLVRTLAIKPEFLKTLGHDGIINYSEWSVPLGRRFRALKLWFLLRAYGLEGLRAMIRNHVAWSEGLAARLAREVDFELVSEPMLSLFSFRHKAPSGTNPDEHNLRLVNAINTD
;
A
#
# COMPACT_ATOMS: atom_id res chain seq x y z
N SER A 1 -7.89 -10.37 -10.46
CA SER A 1 -7.69 -8.90 -10.46
C SER A 1 -6.46 -8.57 -9.62
N ILE A 2 -5.93 -7.34 -9.71
CA ILE A 2 -4.84 -6.86 -8.86
C ILE A 2 -5.30 -5.57 -8.20
N VAL A 3 -5.10 -5.43 -6.89
CA VAL A 3 -5.34 -4.18 -6.16
C VAL A 3 -4.01 -3.59 -5.74
N PHE A 4 -3.82 -2.33 -6.07
CA PHE A 4 -2.63 -1.57 -5.73
C PHE A 4 -3.03 -0.28 -5.03
N ASN A 5 -2.37 0.04 -3.91
CA ASN A 5 -2.63 1.23 -3.13
C ASN A 5 -1.46 2.22 -3.26
N PRO A 6 -1.49 3.15 -4.25
CA PRO A 6 -0.52 4.24 -4.34
C PRO A 6 -0.33 5.03 -3.04
N HIS A 7 -1.36 5.10 -2.20
CA HIS A 7 -1.29 5.84 -0.94
C HIS A 7 -0.49 5.14 0.16
N LYS A 8 -0.03 3.90 -0.08
CA LYS A 8 0.92 3.23 0.81
C LYS A 8 2.34 3.63 0.39
N TRP A 9 2.98 2.81 -0.43
CA TRP A 9 4.41 2.94 -0.68
C TRP A 9 4.80 3.91 -1.81
N LEU A 10 3.83 4.31 -2.66
CA LEU A 10 4.10 5.20 -3.80
C LEU A 10 3.98 6.69 -3.45
N GLY A 11 3.59 7.04 -2.21
CA GLY A 11 3.53 8.42 -1.73
C GLY A 11 2.30 9.24 -2.14
N ALA A 12 1.27 8.61 -2.72
CA ALA A 12 0.03 9.34 -3.01
C ALA A 12 -0.72 9.70 -1.71
N GLN A 13 -1.38 10.86 -1.68
CA GLN A 13 -2.18 11.24 -0.50
C GLN A 13 -3.41 10.32 -0.35
N PHE A 14 -3.79 10.02 0.89
CA PHE A 14 -4.97 9.17 1.20
C PHE A 14 -6.27 9.83 0.70
N ASP A 15 -7.28 9.12 0.18
CA ASP A 15 -7.34 7.71 -0.21
C ASP A 15 -6.91 7.51 -1.68
N CYS A 16 -6.18 6.45 -2.02
CA CYS A 16 -5.86 6.17 -3.44
C CYS A 16 -5.61 4.67 -3.66
N SER A 17 -6.63 3.96 -4.14
CA SER A 17 -6.55 2.54 -4.50
C SER A 17 -6.93 2.37 -5.96
N ILE A 18 -6.21 1.48 -6.63
CA ILE A 18 -6.39 1.13 -8.03
C ILE A 18 -6.69 -0.36 -8.09
N GLN A 19 -7.72 -0.72 -8.85
CA GLN A 19 -8.02 -2.11 -9.15
C GLN A 19 -7.83 -2.34 -10.64
N PHE A 20 -6.93 -3.23 -10.99
CA PHE A 20 -6.78 -3.74 -12.34
C PHE A 20 -7.57 -5.04 -12.48
N ILE A 21 -8.45 -5.09 -13.48
CA ILE A 21 -9.37 -6.21 -13.71
C ILE A 21 -9.12 -6.73 -15.12
N ARG A 22 -9.06 -8.07 -15.24
CA ARG A 22 -8.83 -8.73 -16.53
C ARG A 22 -10.05 -8.63 -17.46
N GLN A 23 -11.24 -8.79 -16.89
CA GLN A 23 -12.54 -8.78 -17.56
C GLN A 23 -13.41 -7.70 -16.88
N PRO A 24 -13.28 -6.42 -17.25
CA PRO A 24 -14.04 -5.33 -16.64
C PRO A 24 -15.56 -5.46 -16.83
N GLU A 25 -16.00 -6.11 -17.90
CA GLU A 25 -17.40 -6.36 -18.21
C GLU A 25 -18.15 -7.10 -17.11
N ASP A 26 -17.49 -8.05 -16.42
CA ASP A 26 -18.10 -8.79 -15.31
C ASP A 26 -18.32 -7.92 -14.09
N LEU A 27 -17.40 -6.98 -13.82
CA LEU A 27 -17.57 -6.02 -12.73
C LEU A 27 -18.75 -5.10 -13.04
N VAL A 28 -18.80 -4.55 -14.25
CA VAL A 28 -19.89 -3.67 -14.68
C VAL A 28 -21.22 -4.40 -14.64
N ARG A 29 -21.31 -5.65 -15.16
CA ARG A 29 -22.54 -6.46 -15.09
C ARG A 29 -23.03 -6.70 -13.66
N THR A 30 -22.10 -6.79 -12.71
CA THR A 30 -22.40 -7.03 -11.30
C THR A 30 -22.86 -5.76 -10.58
N LEU A 31 -22.26 -4.61 -10.90
CA LEU A 31 -22.47 -3.35 -10.18
C LEU A 31 -23.43 -2.38 -10.88
N ALA A 32 -23.64 -2.53 -12.18
CA ALA A 32 -24.52 -1.65 -12.94
C ALA A 32 -25.98 -1.92 -12.58
N ILE A 33 -26.65 -0.91 -12.05
CA ILE A 33 -28.09 -0.89 -11.86
C ILE A 33 -28.72 -0.35 -13.15
N LYS A 34 -28.59 -1.10 -14.25
CA LYS A 34 -29.22 -0.78 -15.54
C LYS A 34 -30.25 -1.86 -15.87
N PRO A 35 -31.55 -1.51 -15.92
CA PRO A 35 -32.56 -2.38 -16.49
C PRO A 35 -32.20 -2.78 -17.92
N GLU A 36 -32.49 -4.02 -18.32
CA GLU A 36 -32.14 -4.55 -19.66
C GLU A 36 -32.62 -3.64 -20.81
N PHE A 37 -33.79 -3.00 -20.65
CA PHE A 37 -34.38 -2.13 -21.68
C PHE A 37 -33.69 -0.75 -21.83
N LEU A 38 -32.79 -0.39 -20.91
CA LEU A 38 -31.92 0.80 -21.01
C LEU A 38 -30.51 0.44 -21.45
N LYS A 39 -30.24 -0.83 -21.75
CA LYS A 39 -28.97 -1.23 -22.35
C LYS A 39 -28.99 -0.85 -23.82
N THR A 40 -28.34 0.25 -24.17
CA THR A 40 -27.97 0.51 -25.56
C THR A 40 -27.01 -0.58 -26.02
N LEU A 41 -27.39 -1.33 -27.04
CA LEU A 41 -26.51 -2.22 -27.81
C LEU A 41 -25.56 -1.37 -28.65
N GLY A 42 -24.64 -0.67 -28.00
CA GLY A 42 -23.75 0.28 -28.66
C GLY A 42 -22.68 0.74 -27.70
N HIS A 43 -21.42 0.47 -28.05
CA HIS A 43 -20.25 1.02 -27.37
C HIS A 43 -20.22 2.54 -27.57
N ASP A 44 -20.91 3.30 -26.73
CA ASP A 44 -20.54 4.68 -26.51
C ASP A 44 -19.17 4.61 -25.82
N GLY A 45 -18.10 5.00 -26.52
CA GLY A 45 -16.69 4.80 -26.10
C GLY A 45 -16.28 5.52 -24.81
N ILE A 46 -17.23 5.97 -23.99
CA ILE A 46 -17.04 6.71 -22.74
C ILE A 46 -17.34 5.78 -21.56
N ILE A 47 -16.32 5.54 -20.73
CA ILE A 47 -16.45 4.72 -19.53
C ILE A 47 -17.26 5.48 -18.47
N ASN A 48 -18.45 4.99 -18.14
CA ASN A 48 -19.22 5.48 -17.00
C ASN A 48 -18.78 4.81 -15.70
N TYR A 49 -17.90 5.47 -14.95
CA TYR A 49 -17.37 4.94 -13.69
C TYR A 49 -18.39 4.80 -12.56
N SER A 50 -19.61 5.34 -12.66
CA SER A 50 -20.66 5.07 -11.66
C SER A 50 -21.12 3.61 -11.69
N GLU A 51 -20.86 2.90 -12.79
CA GLU A 51 -21.17 1.48 -12.98
C GLU A 51 -20.01 0.57 -12.55
N TRP A 52 -18.91 1.14 -12.06
CA TRP A 52 -17.67 0.42 -11.70
C TRP A 52 -17.42 0.37 -10.20
N SER A 53 -18.29 0.98 -9.38
CA SER A 53 -18.15 0.99 -7.94
C SER A 53 -19.50 1.04 -7.25
N VAL A 54 -19.56 0.61 -5.99
CA VAL A 54 -20.76 0.69 -5.15
C VAL A 54 -21.30 2.13 -5.01
N PRO A 55 -20.48 3.17 -4.72
CA PRO A 55 -21.00 4.54 -4.66
C PRO A 55 -21.22 5.13 -6.07
N LEU A 56 -22.32 5.86 -6.23
CA LEU A 56 -22.62 6.64 -7.44
C LEU A 56 -21.64 7.81 -7.65
N GLY A 57 -21.34 8.52 -6.56
CA GLY A 57 -20.43 9.67 -6.56
C GLY A 57 -18.98 9.27 -6.27
N ARG A 58 -18.02 9.97 -6.89
CA ARG A 58 -16.58 9.77 -6.63
C ARG A 58 -15.79 11.08 -6.68
N ARG A 59 -14.73 11.15 -5.87
CA ARG A 59 -13.71 12.21 -5.94
C ARG A 59 -12.83 12.02 -7.18
N PHE A 60 -12.18 13.09 -7.65
CA PHE A 60 -11.22 13.04 -8.76
C PHE A 60 -9.85 12.49 -8.32
N ARG A 61 -9.81 11.23 -7.89
CA ARG A 61 -8.59 10.58 -7.34
C ARG A 61 -7.45 10.43 -8.35
N ALA A 62 -7.75 10.41 -9.64
CA ALA A 62 -6.75 10.30 -10.69
C ALA A 62 -5.84 11.54 -10.79
N LEU A 63 -6.34 12.74 -10.43
CA LEU A 63 -5.58 13.98 -10.56
C LEU A 63 -4.30 13.98 -9.71
N LYS A 64 -4.40 13.58 -8.44
CA LYS A 64 -3.23 13.49 -7.54
C LYS A 64 -2.22 12.44 -8.00
N LEU A 65 -2.70 11.31 -8.52
CA LEU A 65 -1.81 10.27 -9.05
C LEU A 65 -1.08 10.76 -10.31
N TRP A 66 -1.79 11.50 -11.18
CA TRP A 66 -1.21 12.09 -12.37
C TRP A 66 -0.09 13.07 -12.03
N PHE A 67 -0.31 13.99 -11.09
CA PHE A 67 0.72 14.91 -10.63
C PHE A 67 1.89 14.20 -9.95
N LEU A 68 1.65 13.15 -9.16
CA LEU A 68 2.71 12.35 -8.55
C LEU A 68 3.60 11.71 -9.61
N LEU A 69 3.02 11.06 -10.61
CA LEU A 69 3.79 10.46 -11.72
C LEU A 69 4.56 11.52 -12.52
N ARG A 70 3.95 12.69 -12.75
CA ARG A 70 4.55 13.82 -13.46
C ARG A 70 5.70 14.48 -12.70
N ALA A 71 5.59 14.61 -11.39
CA ALA A 71 6.56 15.31 -10.55
C ALA A 71 7.80 14.46 -10.29
N TYR A 72 7.61 13.19 -9.94
CA TYR A 72 8.72 12.29 -9.60
C TYR A 72 9.26 11.53 -10.80
N GLY A 73 8.44 11.27 -11.83
CA GLY A 73 8.78 10.38 -12.93
C GLY A 73 8.90 8.92 -12.49
N LEU A 74 8.94 7.99 -13.45
CA LEU A 74 9.06 6.57 -13.14
C LEU A 74 10.42 6.23 -12.51
N GLU A 75 11.50 6.87 -12.98
CA GLU A 75 12.84 6.62 -12.42
C GLU A 75 12.95 7.11 -10.98
N GLY A 76 12.43 8.29 -10.64
CA GLY A 76 12.42 8.79 -9.27
C GLY A 76 11.63 7.89 -8.34
N LEU A 77 10.44 7.43 -8.77
CA LEU A 77 9.62 6.51 -7.97
C LEU A 77 10.29 5.14 -7.78
N ARG A 78 10.93 4.60 -8.82
CA ARG A 78 11.69 3.34 -8.72
C ARG A 78 12.89 3.48 -7.81
N ALA A 79 13.63 4.58 -7.92
CA ALA A 79 14.79 4.86 -7.08
C ALA A 79 14.39 4.97 -5.60
N MET A 80 13.31 5.69 -5.30
CA MET A 80 12.74 5.78 -3.94
C MET A 80 12.42 4.39 -3.38
N ILE A 81 11.69 3.55 -4.12
CA ILE A 81 11.34 2.19 -3.65
C ILE A 81 12.60 1.34 -3.41
N ARG A 82 13.55 1.35 -4.34
CA ARG A 82 14.82 0.61 -4.21
C ARG A 82 15.64 1.08 -3.02
N ASN A 83 15.68 2.38 -2.77
CA ASN A 83 16.34 2.95 -1.60
C ASN A 83 15.69 2.46 -0.31
N HIS A 84 14.35 2.48 -0.22
CA HIS A 84 13.63 1.97 0.96
C HIS A 84 13.97 0.49 1.23
N VAL A 85 14.01 -0.36 0.18
CA VAL A 85 14.42 -1.77 0.31
C VAL A 85 15.86 -1.88 0.81
N ALA A 86 16.81 -1.18 0.16
CA ALA A 86 18.22 -1.23 0.52
C ALA A 86 18.48 -0.73 1.96
N TRP A 87 17.74 0.29 2.41
CA TRP A 87 17.84 0.79 3.77
C TRP A 87 17.30 -0.21 4.79
N SER A 88 16.17 -0.87 4.51
CA SER A 88 15.62 -1.91 5.38
C SER A 88 16.53 -3.13 5.49
N GLU A 89 17.07 -3.61 4.37
CA GLU A 89 18.05 -4.70 4.34
C GLU A 89 19.32 -4.32 5.11
N GLY A 90 19.85 -3.11 4.89
CA GLY A 90 21.02 -2.61 5.61
C GLY A 90 20.79 -2.46 7.11
N LEU A 91 19.60 -2.00 7.53
CA LEU A 91 19.23 -1.89 8.94
C LEU A 91 19.10 -3.27 9.59
N ALA A 92 18.44 -4.22 8.92
CA ALA A 92 18.31 -5.58 9.41
C ALA A 92 19.69 -6.25 9.59
N ALA A 93 20.59 -6.08 8.62
CA ALA A 93 21.96 -6.61 8.71
C ALA A 93 22.77 -5.99 9.86
N ARG A 94 22.52 -4.71 10.20
CA ARG A 94 23.12 -4.07 11.37
C ARG A 94 22.54 -4.62 12.68
N LEU A 95 21.21 -4.68 12.78
CA LEU A 95 20.53 -5.21 13.97
C LEU A 95 20.86 -6.68 14.25
N ALA A 96 21.06 -7.49 13.22
CA ALA A 96 21.47 -8.89 13.38
C ALA A 96 22.83 -9.06 14.07
N ARG A 97 23.66 -8.02 14.12
CA ARG A 97 24.95 -8.02 14.81
C ARG A 97 24.86 -7.55 16.26
N GLU A 98 23.73 -6.95 16.65
CA GLU A 98 23.50 -6.48 18.01
C GLU A 98 23.05 -7.64 18.90
N VAL A 99 23.83 -7.93 19.95
CA VAL A 99 23.60 -9.08 20.84
C VAL A 99 22.24 -9.01 21.56
N ASP A 100 21.76 -7.80 21.83
CA ASP A 100 20.52 -7.57 22.58
C ASP A 100 19.27 -7.65 21.70
N PHE A 101 19.42 -7.75 20.37
CA PHE A 101 18.31 -7.83 19.44
C PHE A 101 18.20 -9.21 18.77
N GLU A 102 17.00 -9.50 18.30
CA GLU A 102 16.67 -10.69 17.53
C GLU A 102 15.78 -10.28 16.35
N LEU A 103 16.13 -10.72 15.14
CA LEU A 103 15.24 -10.61 13.98
C LEU A 103 14.17 -11.70 14.07
N VAL A 104 12.90 -11.29 14.01
CA VAL A 104 11.74 -12.19 14.07
C VAL A 104 11.28 -12.60 12.66
N SER A 105 11.51 -11.72 11.68
CA SER A 105 11.30 -12.03 10.27
C SER A 105 12.45 -11.50 9.43
N GLU A 106 12.77 -12.25 8.38
CA GLU A 106 13.73 -11.81 7.37
C GLU A 106 13.19 -10.60 6.59
N PRO A 107 14.07 -9.70 6.12
CA PRO A 107 13.67 -8.60 5.26
C PRO A 107 12.95 -9.07 4.01
N MET A 108 11.73 -8.58 3.83
CA MET A 108 10.97 -8.70 2.60
C MET A 108 10.58 -7.30 2.15
N LEU A 109 11.19 -6.86 1.04
CA LEU A 109 11.06 -5.48 0.56
C LEU A 109 11.57 -4.51 1.65
N SER A 110 10.75 -3.53 2.04
CA SER A 110 11.12 -2.54 3.06
C SER A 110 10.52 -2.85 4.44
N LEU A 111 10.20 -4.11 4.72
CA LEU A 111 9.61 -4.54 5.97
C LEU A 111 10.32 -5.76 6.53
N PHE A 112 10.64 -5.69 7.82
CA PHE A 112 11.07 -6.81 8.64
C PHE A 112 10.64 -6.53 10.09
N SER A 113 10.69 -7.53 10.94
CA SER A 113 10.31 -7.43 12.35
C SER A 113 11.47 -7.89 13.21
N PHE A 114 11.67 -7.19 14.32
CA PHE A 114 12.72 -7.49 15.30
C PHE A 114 12.18 -7.20 16.69
N ARG A 115 12.87 -7.73 17.70
CA ARG A 115 12.57 -7.45 19.11
C ARG A 115 13.86 -7.32 19.91
N HIS A 116 13.79 -6.57 21.01
CA HIS A 116 14.83 -6.60 22.03
C HIS A 116 14.62 -7.82 22.92
N LYS A 117 15.71 -8.50 23.28
CA LYS A 117 15.71 -9.65 24.17
C LYS A 117 15.35 -9.18 25.57
N ALA A 118 14.30 -9.78 26.14
CA ALA A 118 13.87 -9.46 27.50
C ALA A 118 14.80 -10.13 28.52
N PRO A 119 15.13 -9.48 29.65
CA PRO A 119 15.82 -10.13 30.75
C PRO A 119 15.01 -11.34 31.26
N SER A 120 15.72 -12.35 31.78
CA SER A 120 15.07 -13.54 32.35
C SER A 120 14.05 -13.17 33.43
N GLY A 121 12.86 -13.77 33.39
CA GLY A 121 11.77 -13.49 34.33
C GLY A 121 10.90 -12.28 33.98
N THR A 122 11.16 -11.60 32.85
CA THR A 122 10.34 -10.46 32.38
C THR A 122 9.40 -10.89 31.26
N ASN A 123 8.20 -10.31 31.19
CA ASN A 123 7.30 -10.48 30.05
C ASN A 123 7.89 -9.79 28.80
N PRO A 124 8.18 -10.52 27.70
CA PRO A 124 8.80 -9.95 26.50
C PRO A 124 7.96 -8.88 25.79
N ASP A 125 6.63 -9.01 25.83
CA ASP A 125 5.71 -8.08 25.16
C ASP A 125 5.67 -6.74 25.90
N GLU A 126 5.55 -6.78 27.22
CA GLU A 126 5.61 -5.58 28.07
C GLU A 126 6.99 -4.90 27.99
N HIS A 127 8.06 -5.68 27.90
CA HIS A 127 9.41 -5.16 27.68
C HIS A 127 9.54 -4.38 26.38
N ASN A 128 9.13 -4.98 25.25
CA ASN A 128 9.22 -4.33 23.94
C ASN A 128 8.24 -3.15 23.82
N LEU A 129 7.06 -3.23 24.44
CA LEU A 129 6.12 -2.10 24.48
C LEU A 129 6.71 -0.91 25.25
N ARG A 130 7.35 -1.15 26.39
CA ARG A 130 8.06 -0.08 27.13
C ARG A 130 9.19 0.53 26.31
N LEU A 131 9.98 -0.29 25.61
CA LEU A 131 11.05 0.17 24.74
C LEU A 131 10.51 1.06 23.59
N VAL A 132 9.48 0.61 22.88
CA VAL A 132 8.86 1.37 21.79
C VAL A 132 8.28 2.69 22.31
N ASN A 133 7.63 2.67 23.47
CA ASN A 133 7.10 3.89 24.08
C ASN A 133 8.22 4.87 24.46
N ALA A 134 9.32 4.39 25.02
CA ALA A 134 10.48 5.23 25.34
C ALA A 134 11.06 5.90 24.09
N ILE A 135 11.19 5.16 22.98
CA ILE A 135 11.66 5.68 21.69
C ILE A 135 10.70 6.75 21.14
N ASN A 136 9.39 6.55 21.26
CA ASN A 136 8.39 7.49 20.75
C ASN A 136 8.28 8.78 21.58
N THR A 137 8.79 8.79 22.82
CA THR A 137 8.76 9.95 23.72
C THR A 137 10.06 10.75 23.75
N ASP A 138 11.11 10.25 23.10
CA ASP A 138 12.36 10.98 22.85
C ASP A 138 12.17 11.95 21.66
#